data_AF-A0A183J924-F1
#
_entry.id   AF-A0A183J924-F1
#
_cell.length_a   1.000
_cell.length_b   1.000
_cell.length_c   1.000
_cell.angle_alpha   90.00
_cell.angle_beta   90.00
_cell.angle_gamma   90.00
#
_symmetry.space_group_name_H-M   'P 1'
#
loop_
_entity.id
_entity.type
_entity.pdbx_description
1 polymer ?
#
loop_
_entity_poly.entity_id
_entity_poly.type
_entity_poly.pdbx_seq_one_letter_code
_entity_poly.pdbx_strand_id
1 'polypeptide(L)'
;MRAPKPPSETLHCCGVKTYHDWLNSHFATANLGPPELGLGSGNIGRVPHSCCNSLGISEDGENCGVSYNKLPLVTYEPYLNTHGCLDAVYNRFYHNLDIVIGLAVGIGCFQLMGMVLTILLCCCIDEKQKQMRSEPY
;
A
#
# COMPACT_ATOMS: atom_id res chain seq x y z
N MET A 1 -24.86 -19.37 -1.42
CA MET A 1 -23.40 -19.46 -1.57
C MET A 1 -22.90 -18.05 -1.89
N ARG A 2 -22.19 -17.41 -0.95
CA ARG A 2 -21.69 -16.04 -1.10
C ARG A 2 -20.31 -16.13 -1.73
N ALA A 3 -20.13 -15.49 -2.89
CA ALA A 3 -18.88 -15.51 -3.63
C ALA A 3 -17.72 -15.04 -2.72
N PRO A 4 -16.52 -15.63 -2.84
CA PRO A 4 -15.33 -15.08 -2.20
C PRO A 4 -15.09 -13.68 -2.78
N LYS A 5 -15.14 -12.66 -1.92
CA LYS A 5 -14.88 -11.29 -2.34
C LYS A 5 -13.42 -11.19 -2.82
N PRO A 6 -13.14 -10.40 -3.88
CA PRO A 6 -11.78 -10.09 -4.27
C PRO A 6 -11.03 -9.44 -3.09
N PRO A 7 -9.69 -9.47 -3.05
CA PRO A 7 -8.91 -8.84 -2.01
C PRO A 7 -8.95 -7.31 -2.18
N SER A 8 -10.10 -6.70 -1.90
CA SER A 8 -10.09 -5.41 -1.22
C SER A 8 -9.76 -5.72 0.24
N GLU A 9 -8.50 -6.08 0.50
CA GLU A 9 -7.87 -5.82 1.80
C GLU A 9 -7.99 -4.31 1.98
N THR A 10 -9.09 -3.88 2.60
CA THR A 10 -9.24 -2.51 3.03
C THR A 10 -8.09 -2.28 3.98
N LEU A 11 -7.12 -1.48 3.53
CA LEU A 11 -6.18 -0.89 4.44
C LEU A 11 -7.11 -0.16 5.44
N HIS A 12 -7.24 -0.71 6.65
CA HIS A 12 -8.20 -0.28 7.66
C HIS A 12 -7.80 1.12 8.15
N CYS A 13 -7.96 2.10 7.27
CA CYS A 13 -7.41 3.42 7.34
C CYS A 13 -8.35 4.42 6.69
N CYS A 14 -8.17 5.69 7.02
CA CYS A 14 -8.89 6.80 6.44
C CYS A 14 -7.97 8.02 6.39
N GLY A 15 -7.90 8.65 5.22
CA GLY A 15 -7.05 9.82 4.99
C GLY A 15 -5.57 9.47 4.91
N VAL A 16 -4.72 10.48 4.75
CA VAL A 16 -3.27 10.29 4.62
C VAL A 16 -2.66 9.99 5.99
N LYS A 17 -2.90 10.89 6.94
CA LYS A 17 -2.50 10.81 8.35
C LYS A 17 -3.66 10.38 9.25
N THR A 18 -4.84 10.94 9.04
CA THR A 18 -6.06 10.58 9.80
C THR A 18 -7.32 10.91 8.98
N TYR A 19 -8.46 10.47 9.47
CA TYR A 19 -9.77 10.78 8.88
C TYR A 19 -10.07 12.29 8.80
N HIS A 20 -9.42 13.12 9.62
CA HIS A 20 -9.58 14.59 9.58
C HIS A 20 -9.03 15.22 8.31
N ASP A 21 -8.16 14.54 7.57
CA ASP A 21 -7.61 15.07 6.31
C ASP A 21 -8.72 15.36 5.27
N TRP A 22 -9.87 14.71 5.42
CA TRP A 22 -11.03 14.95 4.57
C TRP A 22 -11.75 16.26 4.88
N LEU A 23 -11.65 16.82 6.09
CA LEU A 23 -12.39 18.02 6.49
C LEU A 23 -12.11 19.24 5.59
N ASN A 24 -10.88 19.36 5.10
CA ASN A 24 -10.46 20.44 4.21
C ASN A 24 -10.37 20.01 2.74
N SER A 25 -10.85 18.81 2.41
CA SER A 25 -10.78 18.27 1.06
C SER A 25 -11.92 18.79 0.18
N HIS A 26 -11.72 18.76 -1.14
CA HIS A 26 -12.79 19.01 -2.10
C HIS A 26 -13.96 18.03 -1.93
N PHE A 27 -13.69 16.79 -1.49
CA PHE A 27 -14.73 15.79 -1.27
C PHE A 27 -15.72 16.21 -0.17
N ALA A 28 -15.22 16.80 0.92
CA ALA A 28 -16.07 17.29 1.99
C ALA A 28 -16.90 18.51 1.56
N THR A 29 -16.40 19.35 0.65
CA THR A 29 -17.01 20.63 0.28
C THR A 29 -17.86 20.59 -1.00
N ALA A 30 -17.68 19.60 -1.88
CA ALA A 30 -18.31 19.52 -3.20
C ALA A 30 -19.85 19.51 -3.23
N ASN A 31 -20.53 19.28 -2.10
CA ASN A 31 -21.99 19.21 -2.01
C ASN A 31 -22.54 19.99 -0.81
N LEU A 32 -21.74 20.85 -0.18
CA LEU A 32 -22.28 21.87 0.72
C LEU A 32 -22.50 23.13 -0.10
N GLY A 33 -23.69 23.72 0.02
CA GLY A 33 -23.94 25.08 -0.44
C GLY A 33 -22.98 26.07 0.24
N PRO A 34 -23.06 27.37 -0.11
CA PRO A 34 -22.21 28.39 0.53
C PRO A 34 -22.27 28.24 2.06
N PRO A 35 -21.13 28.33 2.77
CA PRO A 35 -21.08 28.10 4.20
C PRO A 35 -22.03 29.06 4.92
N GLU A 36 -22.99 28.51 5.66
CA GLU A 36 -23.93 29.28 6.47
C GLU A 36 -23.12 30.04 7.54
N LEU A 37 -23.07 31.37 7.40
CA LEU A 37 -22.44 32.31 8.31
C LEU A 37 -22.90 32.04 9.76
N GLY A 38 -22.03 31.51 10.63
CA GLY A 38 -22.20 31.66 12.07
C GLY A 38 -21.71 30.55 13.00
N LEU A 39 -21.50 29.31 12.55
CA LEU A 39 -21.11 28.19 13.42
C LEU A 39 -20.07 27.28 12.76
N GLY A 40 -18.80 27.42 13.14
CA GLY A 40 -17.82 26.32 13.15
C GLY A 40 -17.71 25.39 11.93
N SER A 41 -17.85 25.90 10.70
CA SER A 41 -17.84 25.13 9.44
C SER A 41 -16.57 24.30 9.16
N GLY A 42 -15.55 24.33 10.02
CA GLY A 42 -14.29 23.62 9.83
C GLY A 42 -14.26 22.15 10.27
N ASN A 43 -15.29 21.68 11.00
CA ASN A 43 -15.29 20.32 11.59
C ASN A 43 -16.39 19.41 11.07
N ILE A 44 -17.30 19.93 10.24
CA ILE A 44 -18.39 19.17 9.62
C ILE A 44 -17.91 18.81 8.22
N GLY A 45 -17.69 17.52 7.96
CA GLY A 45 -17.15 17.07 6.68
C GLY A 45 -17.46 15.61 6.41
N ARG A 46 -17.54 15.28 5.12
CA ARG A 46 -17.82 13.92 4.64
C ARG A 46 -16.51 13.18 4.42
N VAL A 47 -16.57 11.86 4.54
CA VAL A 47 -15.49 10.96 4.18
C VAL A 47 -15.97 9.98 3.11
N PRO A 48 -15.10 9.48 2.23
CA PRO A 48 -15.49 8.47 1.26
C PRO A 48 -15.90 7.17 1.97
N HIS A 49 -16.76 6.39 1.32
CA HIS A 49 -17.25 5.11 1.84
C HIS A 49 -16.12 4.16 2.27
N SER A 50 -14.97 4.21 1.59
CA SER A 50 -13.78 3.42 1.93
C SER A 50 -13.21 3.69 3.32
N CYS A 51 -13.54 4.83 3.95
CA CYS A 51 -13.12 5.15 5.31
C CYS A 51 -13.95 4.43 6.38
N CYS A 52 -15.08 3.82 6.01
CA CYS A 52 -15.98 3.19 6.96
C CYS A 52 -15.44 1.87 7.47
N ASN A 53 -15.60 1.65 8.77
CA ASN A 53 -15.30 0.37 9.39
C ASN A 53 -16.54 -0.56 9.30
N SER A 54 -16.42 -1.77 9.85
CA SER A 54 -17.52 -2.75 9.81
C SER A 54 -18.80 -2.24 10.48
N LEU A 55 -18.68 -1.41 11.52
CA LEU A 55 -19.83 -0.83 12.23
C LEU A 55 -20.49 0.28 11.39
N GLY A 56 -19.71 1.16 10.78
CA GLY A 56 -20.25 2.19 9.88
C GLY A 56 -20.98 1.59 8.68
N ILE A 57 -20.43 0.52 8.10
CA ILE A 57 -21.07 -0.20 6.99
C ILE A 57 -22.34 -0.94 7.46
N SER A 58 -22.38 -1.47 8.69
CA SER A 58 -23.59 -2.16 9.18
C SER A 58 -24.75 -1.21 9.47
N GLU A 59 -24.46 -0.02 9.98
CA GLU A 59 -25.47 0.97 10.35
C GLU A 59 -25.96 1.78 9.15
N ASP A 60 -25.04 2.32 8.34
CA ASP A 60 -25.37 3.27 7.26
C ASP A 60 -25.25 2.67 5.84
N GLY A 61 -24.76 1.44 5.71
CA GLY A 61 -24.67 0.73 4.43
C GLY A 61 -23.83 1.49 3.40
N GLU A 62 -24.42 1.73 2.22
CA GLU A 62 -23.80 2.49 1.12
C GLU A 62 -23.67 3.99 1.43
N ASN A 63 -24.40 4.50 2.42
CA ASN A 63 -24.39 5.93 2.77
C ASN A 63 -23.35 6.28 3.84
N CYS A 64 -22.60 5.30 4.34
CA CYS A 64 -21.60 5.55 5.37
C CYS A 64 -20.56 6.59 4.90
N GLY A 65 -20.26 7.58 5.75
CA GLY A 65 -19.28 8.63 5.49
C GLY A 65 -19.80 9.81 4.65
N VAL A 66 -20.68 9.54 3.67
CA VAL A 66 -21.26 10.59 2.80
C VAL A 66 -22.47 11.28 3.43
N SER A 67 -23.17 10.62 4.35
CA SER A 67 -24.29 11.17 5.11
C SER A 67 -23.87 11.97 6.36
N TYR A 68 -22.58 12.02 6.68
CA TYR A 68 -22.03 12.64 7.89
C TYR A 68 -21.87 14.16 7.73
N ASN A 69 -22.98 14.85 7.50
CA ASN A 69 -23.02 16.29 7.23
C ASN A 69 -23.80 17.10 8.29
N LYS A 70 -24.28 16.45 9.35
CA LYS A 70 -25.12 17.08 10.38
C LYS A 70 -24.37 17.40 11.66
N LEU A 71 -23.37 16.58 12.01
CA LEU A 71 -22.55 16.73 13.21
C LEU A 71 -21.07 16.83 12.83
N PRO A 72 -20.22 17.34 13.74
CA PRO A 72 -18.77 17.28 13.57
C PRO A 72 -18.28 15.84 13.32
N LEU A 73 -17.29 15.69 12.44
CA LEU A 73 -16.80 14.39 12.00
C LEU A 73 -16.25 13.52 13.15
N VAL A 74 -15.75 14.15 14.21
CA VAL A 74 -15.30 13.46 15.44
C VAL A 74 -16.41 12.64 16.12
N THR A 75 -17.68 13.04 15.99
CA THR A 75 -18.80 12.27 16.55
C THR A 75 -19.00 10.94 15.83
N TYR A 76 -18.54 10.84 14.58
CA TYR A 76 -18.63 9.64 13.76
C TYR A 76 -17.37 8.76 13.80
N GLU A 77 -16.37 9.14 14.61
CA GLU A 77 -15.13 8.39 14.79
C GLU A 77 -15.32 6.87 15.03
N PRO A 78 -16.29 6.41 15.85
CA PRO A 78 -16.50 4.97 16.09
C PRO A 78 -16.94 4.17 14.84
N TYR A 79 -17.45 4.85 13.81
CA TYR A 79 -17.92 4.25 12.56
C TYR A 79 -16.88 4.30 11.44
N LEU A 80 -15.72 4.90 11.72
CA LEU A 80 -14.65 5.13 10.77
C LEU A 80 -13.38 4.39 11.18
N ASN A 81 -12.52 4.16 10.19
CA ASN A 81 -11.14 3.79 10.46
C ASN A 81 -10.36 5.06 10.83
N THR A 82 -9.73 5.10 12.01
CA THR A 82 -9.07 6.31 12.51
C THR A 82 -7.61 6.44 12.07
N HIS A 83 -6.99 5.32 11.70
CA HIS A 83 -5.60 5.25 11.27
C HIS A 83 -5.39 5.87 9.90
N GLY A 84 -4.24 6.54 9.70
CA GLY A 84 -3.84 7.06 8.39
C GLY A 84 -3.39 5.98 7.43
N CYS A 85 -3.74 6.14 6.15
CA CYS A 85 -3.33 5.19 5.12
C CYS A 85 -1.84 5.24 4.82
N LEU A 86 -1.17 6.39 5.00
CA LEU A 86 0.28 6.47 4.80
C LEU A 86 1.03 5.57 5.79
N ASP A 87 0.63 5.58 7.05
CA ASP A 87 1.23 4.75 8.10
C ASP A 87 0.98 3.27 7.84
N ALA A 88 -0.25 2.91 7.47
CA ALA A 88 -0.60 1.53 7.18
C ALA A 88 0.10 0.99 5.91
N VAL A 89 0.28 1.82 4.88
CA VAL A 89 1.09 1.50 3.70
C VAL A 89 2.55 1.34 4.13
N TYR A 90 3.11 2.33 4.82
CA TYR A 90 4.51 2.32 5.25
C TYR A 90 4.84 1.08 6.06
N ASN A 91 4.03 0.76 7.07
CA ASN A 91 4.22 -0.43 7.89
C ASN A 91 4.18 -1.73 7.07
N ARG A 92 3.26 -1.83 6.09
CA ARG A 92 3.17 -3.00 5.21
C ARG A 92 4.34 -3.09 4.21
N PHE A 93 4.84 -1.96 3.72
CA PHE A 93 5.99 -1.93 2.81
C PHE A 93 7.29 -2.28 3.54
N TYR A 94 7.58 -1.65 4.68
CA TYR A 94 8.84 -1.86 5.39
C TYR A 94 9.01 -3.29 5.88
N HIS A 95 7.93 -3.95 6.34
CA HIS A 95 7.99 -5.34 6.77
C HIS A 95 8.39 -6.32 5.64
N ASN A 96 8.09 -5.99 4.38
CA ASN A 96 8.42 -6.85 3.24
C ASN A 96 9.70 -6.41 2.52
N LEU A 97 10.18 -5.20 2.79
CA LEU A 97 11.35 -4.62 2.14
C LEU A 97 12.61 -5.39 2.50
N ASP A 98 12.74 -5.86 3.74
CA ASP A 98 13.85 -6.71 4.17
C ASP A 98 13.93 -8.02 3.38
N ILE A 99 12.78 -8.64 3.08
CA ILE A 99 12.69 -9.86 2.27
C ILE A 99 13.14 -9.57 0.83
N VAL A 100 12.68 -8.46 0.26
CA VAL A 100 13.04 -8.05 -1.11
C VAL A 100 14.53 -7.75 -1.22
N ILE A 101 15.11 -7.05 -0.24
CA ILE A 101 16.56 -6.81 -0.17
C ILE A 101 17.31 -8.15 -0.09
N GLY A 102 16.88 -9.06 0.79
CA GLY A 102 17.52 -10.37 0.94
C GLY A 102 17.51 -11.17 -0.36
N LEU A 103 16.37 -11.18 -1.07
CA LEU A 103 16.25 -11.85 -2.37
C LEU A 103 17.16 -11.21 -3.43
N ALA A 104 17.18 -9.87 -3.51
CA ALA A 104 18.02 -9.16 -4.46
C ALA A 104 19.51 -9.41 -4.24
N VAL A 105 19.97 -9.38 -2.98
CA VAL A 105 21.36 -9.70 -2.62
C VAL A 105 21.67 -11.16 -2.94
N GLY A 106 20.76 -12.09 -2.62
CA GLY A 106 20.92 -13.51 -2.93
C GLY A 106 21.10 -13.76 -4.42
N ILE A 107 20.22 -13.20 -5.26
CA ILE A 107 20.33 -13.28 -6.73
C ILE A 107 21.67 -12.69 -7.20
N GLY A 108 22.07 -11.54 -6.66
CA GLY A 108 23.36 -10.91 -6.99
C GLY A 108 24.56 -11.82 -6.69
N CYS A 109 24.58 -12.47 -5.53
CA CYS A 109 25.63 -13.43 -5.18
C CYS A 109 25.67 -14.64 -6.12
N PHE A 110 24.51 -15.23 -6.43
CA PHE A 110 24.42 -16.33 -7.40
C PHE A 110 24.91 -15.92 -8.79
N GLN A 111 24.59 -14.70 -9.22
CA GLN A 111 25.04 -14.13 -10.48
C GLN A 111 26.57 -14.03 -10.53
N LEU A 112 27.19 -13.49 -9.48
CA LEU A 112 28.65 -13.36 -9.38
C LEU A 112 29.34 -14.72 -9.36
N MET A 113 28.80 -15.69 -8.61
CA MET A 113 29.32 -17.06 -8.62
C MET A 113 29.24 -17.67 -10.03
N GLY A 114 28.13 -17.46 -10.75
CA GLY A 114 27.98 -17.89 -12.13
C GLY A 114 29.06 -17.31 -13.04
N MET A 115 29.31 -16.00 -12.96
CA MET A 115 30.35 -15.34 -13.77
C MET A 115 31.75 -15.92 -13.49
N VAL A 116 32.11 -16.11 -12.22
CA VAL A 116 33.42 -16.68 -11.84
C VAL A 116 33.56 -18.11 -12.35
N LEU A 117 32.54 -18.96 -12.15
CA LEU A 117 32.56 -20.34 -12.63
C LEU A 117 32.67 -20.43 -14.15
N THR A 118 31.97 -19.56 -14.90
CA THR A 118 32.09 -19.49 -16.36
C THR A 118 33.51 -19.13 -16.80
N ILE A 119 34.14 -18.14 -16.17
CA ILE A 119 35.52 -17.75 -16.50
C ILE A 119 36.49 -18.93 -16.25
N LEU A 120 36.38 -19.60 -15.10
CA LEU A 120 37.21 -20.75 -14.77
C LEU A 120 37.02 -21.91 -15.76
N LEU A 121 35.77 -22.20 -16.15
CA LEU A 121 35.45 -23.20 -17.16
C LEU A 121 36.05 -22.86 -18.52
N CYS A 122 35.90 -21.62 -18.99
CA CYS A 122 36.48 -21.17 -20.26
C CYS A 122 38.02 -21.34 -20.27
N CYS A 123 38.69 -20.93 -19.19
CA CYS A 123 40.15 -21.11 -19.06
C CYS A 123 40.53 -22.60 -19.08
N CYS A 124 39.81 -23.46 -18.34
CA CYS A 124 40.08 -24.89 -18.32
C CYS A 124 39.88 -25.55 -19.69
N ILE A 125 38.84 -25.16 -20.43
CA ILE A 125 38.56 -25.70 -21.77
C ILE A 125 39.64 -25.26 -22.76
N ASP A 126 40.05 -23.99 -22.74
CA ASP A 126 41.09 -23.47 -23.65
C ASP A 126 42.42 -24.19 -23.45
N GLU A 127 42.83 -24.41 -22.19
CA GLU A 127 44.04 -25.17 -21.87
C GLU A 127 43.95 -26.63 -22.33
N LYS A 128 42.79 -27.27 -22.17
CA LYS A 128 42.57 -28.64 -22.66
C LYS A 128 42.58 -28.72 -24.19
N GLN A 129 42.02 -27.73 -24.88
CA GLN A 129 42.05 -27.63 -26.34
C GLN A 129 43.48 -27.43 -26.86
N LYS A 130 44.30 -26.60 -26.19
CA LYS A 130 45.72 -26.44 -26.53
C LYS A 130 46.51 -27.74 -26.34
N GLN A 131 46.30 -28.45 -25.23
CA GLN A 131 46.95 -29.75 -24.97
C GLN A 131 46.66 -30.76 -26.09
N MET A 132 45.38 -30.92 -26.47
CA MET A 132 44.98 -31.84 -27.55
C MET A 132 45.55 -31.46 -28.93
N ARG A 133 45.78 -30.16 -29.20
CA ARG A 133 46.42 -29.72 -30.46
C ARG A 133 47.94 -29.91 -30.45
N SER A 134 48.55 -30.03 -29.28
CA SER A 134 50.01 -30.16 -29.13
C SER A 134 50.51 -31.61 -28.99
N GLU A 135 49.64 -32.59 -28.79
CA GLU A 135 50.02 -34.01 -28.91
C GLU A 135 50.19 -34.36 -30.40
N PRO A 136 51.43 -34.66 -30.87
CA PRO A 136 51.61 -35.23 -32.18
C PRO A 136 51.18 -36.70 -32.15
N TYR A 137 50.46 -37.14 -33.18
CA TYR A 137 50.16 -38.55 -33.42
C TYR A 137 51.43 -39.40 -33.49
#